data_AF-Q96FG2-F1
#
_entry.id   AF-Q96FG2-F1
#
_cell.length_a   1.000
_cell.length_b   1.000
_cell.length_c   1.000
_cell.angle_alpha   90.00
_cell.angle_beta   90.00
_cell.angle_gamma   90.00
#
_symmetry.space_group_name_H-M   'P 1'
#
loop_
_entity.id
_entity.type
_entity.pdbx_description
1 polymer ?
#
loop_
_entity_poly.entity_id
_entity_poly.type
_entity_poly.pdbx_seq_one_letter_code
_entity_poly.pdbx_strand_id
1 'polypeptide(L)'
;MNEKSCSFHSKEELRDGQGERLSAGYSPSYDKDKSVLAFRGIPISELKNHGILQALTTEAYEWEPRVVSTEVVRAQEEWEAVDTIQPETGSQASSEQPGQLISFSEALQHFQTVDLSPFKKRIQPTIRRTGLAALRHYLFGPPKLHQRLREERDLVLTIAQCGLDSQDPVHGRVLQTIYKKLTGSKFDCALHGNHWEDLGFQGANPATDLRGAGFLALLHLLYLVMDSKTLPMAQEIFRLSRHHIQQFPFCLMSVNITHIAIQALREECLSRECNRQQKVIPVVNSFYAATFLHLAHVWRTQRKTISDSGFVLKELEVLAKKSPRRLLKTLELYLARVSKGQASLLGAQKCYGPEAPPFKDLTFTGESDLQSHSSEGVWLI
;
A
#
# COMPACT_ATOMS: atom_id res chain seq x y z
N MET A 1 -14.92 75.05 2.96
CA MET A 1 -16.13 74.21 3.12
C MET A 1 -17.27 74.78 2.27
N ASN A 2 -17.29 74.50 0.97
CA ASN A 2 -18.46 74.66 0.10
C ASN A 2 -18.11 74.14 -1.30
N GLU A 3 -18.50 72.91 -1.65
CA GLU A 3 -18.61 72.51 -3.05
C GLU A 3 -19.94 71.77 -3.25
N LYS A 4 -20.77 72.34 -4.12
CA LYS A 4 -22.02 71.78 -4.62
C LYS A 4 -21.76 71.10 -5.95
N SER A 5 -22.34 69.93 -6.19
CA SER A 5 -22.62 69.36 -7.53
C SER A 5 -23.35 68.02 -7.36
N CYS A 6 -24.32 67.62 -8.17
CA CYS A 6 -25.27 68.39 -8.98
C CYS A 6 -26.52 67.52 -9.17
N SER A 7 -27.71 68.10 -9.24
CA SER A 7 -28.97 67.35 -9.43
C SER A 7 -29.30 67.16 -10.90
N PHE A 8 -29.76 65.98 -11.30
CA PHE A 8 -30.64 65.82 -12.46
C PHE A 8 -31.82 64.92 -12.13
N HIS A 9 -32.98 65.26 -12.71
CA HIS A 9 -34.30 64.84 -12.23
C HIS A 9 -35.20 64.54 -13.44
N SER A 10 -35.64 63.29 -13.58
CA SER A 10 -36.65 62.81 -14.53
C SER A 10 -37.10 61.42 -14.01
N LYS A 11 -38.25 61.21 -13.35
CA LYS A 11 -39.68 61.42 -13.70
C LYS A 11 -40.15 60.58 -14.90
N GLU A 12 -41.35 60.00 -14.72
CA GLU A 12 -42.17 59.17 -15.64
C GLU A 12 -41.54 57.78 -15.94
N GLU A 13 -42.22 56.62 -15.97
CA GLU A 13 -43.57 56.13 -15.58
C GLU A 13 -43.42 54.61 -15.20
N LEU A 14 -44.39 53.74 -14.80
CA LEU A 14 -45.87 53.72 -14.81
C LEU A 14 -46.43 52.80 -13.67
N ARG A 15 -47.68 53.06 -13.22
CA ARG A 15 -48.73 52.16 -12.64
C ARG A 15 -48.47 50.95 -11.70
N ASP A 16 -49.24 51.00 -10.60
CA ASP A 16 -50.14 49.99 -10.03
C ASP A 16 -49.64 48.56 -9.67
N GLY A 17 -49.58 48.33 -8.35
CA GLY A 17 -49.43 47.00 -7.73
C GLY A 17 -49.53 47.10 -6.21
N GLN A 18 -50.76 47.09 -5.66
CA GLN A 18 -51.02 47.20 -4.22
C GLN A 18 -50.54 45.96 -3.43
N GLY A 19 -50.23 46.15 -2.14
CA GLY A 19 -50.64 45.17 -1.12
C GLY A 19 -49.58 44.28 -0.48
N GLU A 20 -48.92 44.82 0.53
CA GLU A 20 -48.65 44.18 1.84
C GLU A 20 -47.78 42.91 2.03
N ARG A 21 -46.98 43.01 3.12
CA ARG A 21 -46.54 41.94 4.05
C ARG A 21 -45.42 40.98 3.64
N LEU A 22 -44.22 41.43 4.00
CA LEU A 22 -43.19 40.66 4.71
C LEU A 22 -43.73 39.44 5.51
N SER A 23 -43.20 38.23 5.23
CA SER A 23 -42.81 37.30 6.29
C SER A 23 -41.80 36.24 5.85
N ALA A 24 -40.82 36.04 6.73
CA ALA A 24 -39.83 34.97 6.86
C ALA A 24 -39.78 33.76 5.88
N GLY A 25 -38.58 33.54 5.35
CA GLY A 25 -37.83 32.32 5.68
C GLY A 25 -37.98 31.09 4.78
N TYR A 26 -37.08 30.97 3.79
CA TYR A 26 -36.66 29.67 3.24
C TYR A 26 -35.13 29.52 3.32
N SER A 27 -34.67 29.06 4.48
CA SER A 27 -33.32 28.46 4.57
C SER A 27 -33.41 27.04 4.04
N PRO A 28 -32.59 26.62 3.05
CA PRO A 28 -32.59 25.24 2.61
C PRO A 28 -31.99 24.36 3.71
N SER A 29 -32.84 23.60 4.40
CA SER A 29 -32.39 22.51 5.25
C SER A 29 -31.63 21.50 4.38
N TYR A 30 -30.38 21.23 4.77
CA TYR A 30 -29.54 20.19 4.15
C TYR A 30 -30.06 18.80 4.54
N ASP A 31 -31.22 18.45 4.00
CA ASP A 31 -31.83 17.14 4.22
C ASP A 31 -31.22 16.13 3.26
N LYS A 32 -30.38 15.25 3.83
CA LYS A 32 -29.41 14.42 3.11
C LYS A 32 -30.06 13.49 2.08
N ASP A 33 -31.30 13.10 2.34
CA ASP A 33 -32.02 12.09 1.59
C ASP A 33 -32.57 12.62 0.25
N LYS A 34 -32.75 13.94 0.07
CA LYS A 34 -33.21 14.51 -1.22
C LYS A 34 -32.18 14.39 -2.35
N SER A 35 -30.88 14.42 -2.03
CA SER A 35 -29.83 14.35 -3.05
C SER A 35 -29.80 13.00 -3.80
N VAL A 36 -30.12 11.91 -3.10
CA VAL A 36 -30.16 10.55 -3.66
C VAL A 36 -31.46 10.32 -4.44
N LEU A 37 -32.55 11.00 -4.05
CA LEU A 37 -33.84 10.92 -4.76
C LEU A 37 -33.84 11.62 -6.12
N ALA A 38 -32.95 12.60 -6.36
CA ALA A 38 -32.88 13.36 -7.61
C ALA A 38 -32.63 12.49 -8.87
N PHE A 39 -32.06 11.30 -8.72
CA PHE A 39 -31.79 10.36 -9.82
C PHE A 39 -32.77 9.18 -9.88
N ARG A 40 -33.77 9.12 -8.98
CA ARG A 40 -34.66 7.96 -8.85
C ARG A 40 -35.83 8.05 -9.84
N GLY A 41 -35.64 7.43 -11.01
CA GLY A 41 -36.67 7.33 -12.06
C GLY A 41 -36.19 7.81 -13.44
N ILE A 42 -35.00 8.41 -13.54
CA ILE A 42 -34.40 8.82 -14.81
C ILE A 42 -33.87 7.57 -15.54
N PRO A 43 -34.29 7.29 -16.79
CA PRO A 43 -33.71 6.23 -17.60
C PRO A 43 -32.21 6.43 -17.82
N ILE A 44 -31.42 5.35 -17.84
CA ILE A 44 -29.95 5.43 -17.97
C ILE A 44 -29.50 6.23 -19.21
N SER A 45 -30.28 6.19 -20.29
CA SER A 45 -30.08 6.98 -21.51
C SER A 45 -30.14 8.50 -21.31
N GLU A 46 -30.94 8.99 -20.37
CA GLU A 46 -31.15 10.43 -20.13
C GLU A 46 -30.14 11.03 -19.14
N LEU A 47 -29.49 10.22 -18.29
CA LEU A 47 -28.48 10.72 -17.36
C LEU A 47 -27.34 11.48 -18.06
N LYS A 48 -26.98 11.12 -19.30
CA LYS A 48 -25.99 11.86 -20.10
C LYS A 48 -26.39 13.32 -20.40
N ASN A 49 -27.69 13.60 -20.44
CA ASN A 49 -28.23 14.94 -20.73
C ASN A 49 -28.49 15.74 -19.43
N HIS A 50 -28.28 15.15 -18.26
CA HIS A 50 -28.54 15.82 -16.99
C HIS A 50 -27.43 16.83 -16.68
N GLY A 51 -27.77 18.11 -16.54
CA GLY A 51 -26.79 19.22 -16.51
C GLY A 51 -25.69 19.10 -15.44
N ILE A 52 -25.96 18.41 -14.32
CA ILE A 52 -24.96 18.10 -13.28
C ILE A 52 -23.83 17.19 -13.82
N LEU A 53 -24.16 16.21 -14.66
CA LEU A 53 -23.18 15.32 -15.29
C LEU A 53 -22.49 15.98 -16.50
N GLN A 54 -23.14 16.94 -17.16
CA GLN A 54 -22.47 17.79 -18.14
C GLN A 54 -21.41 18.68 -17.48
N ALA A 55 -21.72 19.34 -16.35
CA ALA A 55 -20.73 20.11 -15.60
C ALA A 55 -19.49 19.26 -15.23
N LEU A 56 -19.70 18.02 -14.76
CA LEU A 56 -18.62 17.08 -14.43
C LEU A 56 -17.85 16.53 -15.65
N THR A 57 -18.38 16.63 -16.87
CA THR A 57 -17.71 16.15 -18.09
C THR A 57 -17.06 17.28 -18.89
N THR A 58 -17.53 18.52 -18.77
CA THR A 58 -16.84 19.70 -19.31
C THR A 58 -15.49 19.92 -18.63
N GLU A 59 -15.39 19.67 -17.31
CA GLU A 59 -14.11 19.72 -16.58
C GLU A 59 -13.11 18.61 -16.97
N ALA A 60 -13.56 17.53 -17.66
CA ALA A 60 -12.73 16.36 -17.93
C ALA A 60 -11.83 16.49 -19.17
N TYR A 61 -12.10 17.44 -20.07
CA TYR A 61 -11.37 17.56 -21.35
C TYR A 61 -10.13 18.49 -21.31
N GLU A 62 -9.84 19.14 -20.17
CA GLU A 62 -8.63 19.97 -19.98
C GLU A 62 -7.67 19.39 -18.92
N TRP A 63 -7.62 18.06 -18.78
CA TRP A 63 -6.74 17.38 -17.82
C TRP A 63 -5.29 17.23 -18.32
N GLU A 64 -4.64 18.35 -18.60
CA GLU A 64 -3.17 18.40 -18.60
C GLU A 64 -2.65 18.33 -17.15
N PRO A 65 -1.52 17.63 -16.89
CA PRO A 65 -1.00 17.42 -15.54
C PRO A 65 -0.42 18.72 -14.97
N ARG A 66 -1.30 19.54 -14.40
CA ARG A 66 -1.02 20.88 -13.89
C ARG A 66 -0.10 20.84 -12.68
N VAL A 67 1.20 20.95 -12.94
CA VAL A 67 2.31 21.12 -11.98
C VAL A 67 2.44 19.98 -10.97
N VAL A 68 3.42 19.11 -11.20
CA VAL A 68 3.89 18.13 -10.21
C VAL A 68 4.24 18.87 -8.91
N SER A 69 3.49 18.60 -7.84
CA SER A 69 3.71 19.24 -6.53
C SER A 69 5.14 18.98 -6.04
N THR A 70 5.72 19.95 -5.33
CA THR A 70 7.04 19.80 -4.69
C THR A 70 7.09 18.62 -3.71
N GLU A 71 5.94 18.18 -3.19
CA GLU A 71 5.85 16.96 -2.38
C GLU A 71 5.86 15.66 -3.19
N VAL A 72 5.44 15.69 -4.46
CA VAL A 72 5.53 14.53 -5.37
C VAL A 72 6.97 14.37 -5.84
N VAL A 73 7.65 15.47 -6.17
CA VAL A 73 9.09 15.44 -6.47
C VAL A 73 9.86 14.85 -5.29
N ARG A 74 9.60 15.30 -4.06
CA ARG A 74 10.23 14.70 -2.87
C ARG A 74 9.87 13.23 -2.65
N ALA A 75 8.62 12.83 -2.92
CA ALA A 75 8.24 11.42 -2.79
C ALA A 75 8.96 10.53 -3.84
N GLN A 76 9.22 11.07 -5.03
CA GLN A 76 10.03 10.44 -6.06
C GLN A 76 11.51 10.39 -5.65
N GLU A 77 12.08 11.49 -5.14
CA GLU A 77 13.44 11.54 -4.58
C GLU A 77 13.62 10.58 -3.39
N GLU A 78 12.62 10.46 -2.49
CA GLU A 78 12.62 9.50 -1.39
C GLU A 78 12.56 8.05 -1.90
N TRP A 79 11.98 7.81 -3.09
CA TRP A 79 11.96 6.51 -3.75
C TRP A 79 13.31 6.19 -4.41
N GLU A 80 13.86 7.13 -5.19
CA GLU A 80 15.18 7.02 -5.84
C GLU A 80 16.33 6.99 -4.81
N ALA A 81 16.16 7.57 -3.62
CA ALA A 81 17.11 7.45 -2.51
C ALA A 81 17.19 6.02 -1.93
N VAL A 82 16.19 5.16 -2.20
CA VAL A 82 16.29 3.72 -1.89
C VAL A 82 17.24 3.02 -2.88
N ASP A 83 17.33 3.50 -4.13
CA ASP A 83 18.09 2.85 -5.22
C ASP A 83 19.63 2.98 -5.14
N THR A 84 20.20 3.67 -4.13
CA THR A 84 21.57 4.22 -4.26
C THR A 84 22.53 3.90 -3.11
N ILE A 85 22.84 2.61 -2.83
CA ILE A 85 24.03 2.22 -2.02
C ILE A 85 24.74 0.96 -2.55
N GLN A 86 26.08 1.02 -2.63
CA GLN A 86 26.95 -0.10 -3.01
C GLN A 86 27.13 -1.13 -1.87
N PRO A 87 27.34 -2.42 -2.18
CA PRO A 87 27.42 -3.48 -1.17
C PRO A 87 28.69 -3.41 -0.31
N GLU A 88 28.54 -3.46 1.00
CA GLU A 88 29.65 -3.85 1.88
C GLU A 88 29.90 -5.36 1.76
N THR A 89 31.18 -5.73 1.68
CA THR A 89 31.62 -7.06 1.24
C THR A 89 31.81 -8.01 2.42
N GLY A 90 31.03 -9.09 2.43
CA GLY A 90 31.41 -10.37 3.05
C GLY A 90 30.75 -10.72 4.37
N SER A 91 29.94 -11.80 4.35
CA SER A 91 29.93 -12.83 5.39
C SER A 91 29.12 -14.04 4.92
N GLN A 92 29.69 -15.24 5.07
CA GLN A 92 28.98 -16.51 4.94
C GLN A 92 28.44 -16.92 6.31
N ALA A 93 27.23 -16.49 6.64
CA ALA A 93 26.56 -16.90 7.88
C ALA A 93 25.88 -18.27 7.67
N SER A 94 26.41 -19.32 8.31
CA SER A 94 25.77 -20.62 8.43
C SER A 94 24.77 -20.61 9.59
N SER A 95 23.48 -20.87 9.31
CA SER A 95 22.46 -21.01 10.35
C SER A 95 22.67 -22.27 11.19
N GLU A 96 22.71 -22.14 12.52
CA GLU A 96 22.81 -23.26 13.46
C GLU A 96 21.52 -24.11 13.53
N GLN A 97 20.40 -23.62 12.98
CA GLN A 97 19.13 -24.35 12.88
C GLN A 97 18.58 -24.32 11.45
N PRO A 98 19.05 -25.21 10.55
CA PRO A 98 18.51 -25.34 9.21
C PRO A 98 17.03 -25.74 9.22
N GLY A 99 16.26 -25.20 8.27
CA GLY A 99 14.87 -25.57 8.03
C GLY A 99 13.83 -24.80 8.84
N GLN A 100 14.09 -24.49 10.12
CA GLN A 100 13.06 -24.03 11.07
C GLN A 100 12.67 -22.55 10.89
N LEU A 101 11.41 -22.33 10.47
CA LEU A 101 10.78 -21.02 10.37
C LEU A 101 10.74 -20.32 11.73
N ILE A 102 11.01 -19.02 11.76
CA ILE A 102 10.89 -18.18 12.97
C ILE A 102 9.48 -17.58 13.09
N SER A 103 8.92 -17.55 14.31
CA SER A 103 7.64 -16.87 14.55
C SER A 103 7.82 -15.36 14.74
N PHE A 104 6.77 -14.57 14.46
CA PHE A 104 6.80 -13.12 14.74
C PHE A 104 7.07 -12.85 16.23
N SER A 105 6.48 -13.64 17.14
CA SER A 105 6.66 -13.50 18.58
C SER A 105 8.10 -13.76 19.02
N GLU A 106 8.74 -14.78 18.46
CA GLU A 106 10.15 -15.13 18.72
C GLU A 106 11.10 -14.03 18.22
N ALA A 107 10.90 -13.55 16.99
CA ALA A 107 11.67 -12.44 16.44
C ALA A 107 11.47 -11.14 17.26
N LEU A 108 10.25 -10.85 17.73
CA LEU A 108 10.00 -9.71 18.61
C LEU A 108 10.64 -9.88 20.00
N GLN A 109 10.60 -11.08 20.58
CA GLN A 109 11.20 -11.39 21.88
C GLN A 109 12.72 -11.18 21.88
N HIS A 110 13.38 -11.48 20.77
CA HIS A 110 14.79 -11.15 20.57
C HIS A 110 15.05 -9.64 20.74
N PHE A 111 14.31 -8.76 20.04
CA PHE A 111 14.44 -7.30 20.23
C PHE A 111 13.97 -6.77 21.60
N GLN A 112 13.23 -7.57 22.37
CA GLN A 112 12.89 -7.27 23.76
C GLN A 112 13.97 -7.67 24.77
N THR A 113 14.96 -8.47 24.36
CA THR A 113 16.01 -9.03 25.24
C THR A 113 17.41 -8.53 24.92
N VAL A 114 17.70 -8.15 23.68
CA VAL A 114 18.97 -7.49 23.28
C VAL A 114 19.05 -6.06 23.83
N ASP A 115 20.25 -5.60 24.20
CA ASP A 115 20.46 -4.20 24.59
C ASP A 115 20.40 -3.25 23.38
N LEU A 116 19.20 -2.73 23.14
CA LEU A 116 18.97 -1.71 22.11
C LEU A 116 19.23 -0.27 22.60
N SER A 117 19.85 -0.06 23.77
CA SER A 117 20.13 1.29 24.31
C SER A 117 20.83 2.26 23.33
N PRO A 118 21.80 1.85 22.50
CA PRO A 118 22.42 2.73 21.49
C PRO A 118 21.44 3.23 20.42
N PHE A 119 20.43 2.43 20.09
CA PHE A 119 19.36 2.79 19.15
C PHE A 119 18.26 3.58 19.86
N LYS A 120 17.83 3.16 21.06
CA LYS A 120 16.76 3.81 21.85
C LYS A 120 17.06 5.28 22.17
N LYS A 121 18.35 5.66 22.31
CA LYS A 121 18.77 7.07 22.49
C LYS A 121 18.64 7.95 21.23
N ARG A 122 18.60 7.35 20.05
CA ARG A 122 18.57 8.03 18.74
C ARG A 122 17.17 8.16 18.14
N ILE A 123 16.13 7.60 18.78
CA ILE A 123 14.76 7.68 18.26
C ILE A 123 14.17 9.09 18.43
N GLN A 124 13.29 9.48 17.51
CA GLN A 124 12.36 10.60 17.70
C GLN A 124 10.95 10.01 17.95
N PRO A 125 10.46 9.99 19.20
CA PRO A 125 9.19 9.31 19.53
C PRO A 125 7.95 9.95 18.91
N THR A 126 7.97 11.28 18.74
CA THR A 126 6.88 12.08 18.17
C THR A 126 7.46 13.27 17.42
N ILE A 127 6.76 13.75 16.38
CA ILE A 127 7.16 14.98 15.67
C ILE A 127 7.04 16.20 16.60
N ARG A 128 8.11 17.01 16.66
CA ARG A 128 8.10 18.29 17.36
C ARG A 128 7.25 19.30 16.56
N ARG A 129 6.29 19.93 17.24
CA ARG A 129 5.37 20.93 16.65
C ARG A 129 5.59 22.27 17.34
N THR A 130 5.60 23.36 16.60
CA THR A 130 5.87 24.72 17.10
C THR A 130 4.75 25.71 16.72
N GLY A 131 4.67 26.85 17.42
CA GLY A 131 3.74 27.94 17.12
C GLY A 131 2.27 27.51 16.99
N LEU A 132 1.58 28.05 15.98
CA LEU A 132 0.16 27.76 15.72
C LEU A 132 -0.12 26.28 15.43
N ALA A 133 0.85 25.53 14.88
CA ALA A 133 0.70 24.09 14.65
C ALA A 133 0.64 23.31 15.97
N ALA A 134 1.39 23.74 17.00
CA ALA A 134 1.31 23.15 18.34
C ALA A 134 -0.05 23.44 18.99
N LEU A 135 -0.57 24.67 18.89
CA LEU A 135 -1.88 25.05 19.42
C LEU A 135 -3.03 24.30 18.71
N ARG A 136 -3.00 24.24 17.38
CA ARG A 136 -3.98 23.46 16.58
C ARG A 136 -3.94 21.98 16.95
N HIS A 137 -2.76 21.40 17.16
CA HIS A 137 -2.63 20.02 17.61
C HIS A 137 -3.14 19.81 19.04
N TYR A 138 -2.92 20.77 19.94
CA TYR A 138 -3.44 20.69 21.31
C TYR A 138 -4.97 20.69 21.36
N LEU A 139 -5.62 21.53 20.55
CA LEU A 139 -7.08 21.67 20.54
C LEU A 139 -7.81 20.63 19.67
N PHE A 140 -7.24 20.22 18.54
CA PHE A 140 -7.91 19.41 17.51
C PHE A 140 -7.10 18.18 17.05
N GLY A 141 -5.94 17.91 17.66
CA GLY A 141 -5.10 16.78 17.31
C GLY A 141 -5.61 15.42 17.80
N PRO A 142 -4.95 14.32 17.41
CA PRO A 142 -5.17 13.02 18.04
C PRO A 142 -4.86 13.05 19.55
N PRO A 143 -5.48 12.17 20.35
CA PRO A 143 -5.14 12.02 21.75
C PRO A 143 -3.69 11.51 21.88
N LYS A 144 -2.95 12.01 22.88
CA LYS A 144 -1.60 11.54 23.18
C LYS A 144 -1.60 10.05 23.55
N LEU A 145 -0.52 9.35 23.21
CA LEU A 145 -0.34 7.96 23.60
C LEU A 145 -0.22 7.83 25.14
N HIS A 146 -0.99 6.91 25.73
CA HIS A 146 -0.97 6.61 27.16
C HIS A 146 0.44 6.26 27.63
N GLN A 147 0.81 6.69 28.85
CA GLN A 147 2.18 6.54 29.36
C GLN A 147 2.68 5.09 29.33
N ARG A 148 1.86 4.12 29.73
CA ARG A 148 2.19 2.69 29.71
C ARG A 148 2.44 2.10 28.31
N LEU A 149 1.98 2.75 27.25
CA LEU A 149 2.14 2.29 25.87
C LEU A 149 3.37 2.91 25.19
N ARG A 150 4.03 3.87 25.84
CA ARG A 150 5.19 4.57 25.28
C ARG A 150 6.37 3.65 25.05
N GLU A 151 6.59 2.68 25.93
CA GLU A 151 7.68 1.72 25.80
C GLU A 151 7.53 0.83 24.56
N GLU A 152 6.34 0.30 24.26
CA GLU A 152 6.11 -0.45 23.01
C GLU A 152 6.33 0.43 21.77
N ARG A 153 5.84 1.68 21.78
CA ARG A 153 6.10 2.63 20.67
C ARG A 153 7.59 2.88 20.50
N ASP A 154 8.30 3.11 21.60
CA ASP A 154 9.72 3.42 21.59
C ASP A 154 10.52 2.20 21.13
N LEU A 155 10.12 0.98 21.50
CA LEU A 155 10.66 -0.27 20.96
C LEU A 155 10.44 -0.38 19.44
N VAL A 156 9.22 -0.17 18.93
CA VAL A 156 8.94 -0.16 17.47
C VAL A 156 9.86 0.81 16.73
N LEU A 157 10.01 2.03 17.23
CA LEU A 157 10.88 3.05 16.64
C LEU A 157 12.38 2.75 16.81
N THR A 158 12.75 1.94 17.80
CA THR A 158 14.12 1.48 18.05
C THR A 158 14.51 0.35 17.09
N ILE A 159 13.62 -0.63 16.89
CA ILE A 159 13.80 -1.70 15.89
C ILE A 159 13.89 -1.09 14.48
N ALA A 160 13.14 -0.01 14.21
CA ALA A 160 13.23 0.74 12.96
C ALA A 160 14.59 1.47 12.73
N GLN A 161 15.50 1.46 13.72
CA GLN A 161 16.88 1.95 13.56
C GLN A 161 17.92 0.81 13.56
N CYS A 162 17.50 -0.43 13.79
CA CYS A 162 18.37 -1.60 13.70
C CYS A 162 18.54 -1.97 12.22
N GLY A 163 19.78 -2.14 11.76
CA GLY A 163 20.06 -2.65 10.42
C GLY A 163 19.90 -4.18 10.35
N LEU A 164 20.05 -4.74 9.15
CA LEU A 164 20.25 -6.18 9.00
C LEU A 164 21.69 -6.52 9.39
N ASP A 165 21.91 -6.86 10.67
CA ASP A 165 23.14 -7.51 11.11
C ASP A 165 23.24 -8.93 10.52
N SER A 166 24.41 -9.29 9.98
CA SER A 166 24.72 -10.60 9.42
C SER A 166 25.32 -11.58 10.43
N GLN A 167 25.80 -11.07 11.58
CA GLN A 167 26.31 -11.87 12.69
C GLN A 167 25.18 -12.35 13.61
N ASP A 168 23.97 -11.79 13.47
CA ASP A 168 22.81 -12.19 14.25
C ASP A 168 22.03 -13.35 13.57
N PRO A 169 21.93 -14.54 14.20
CA PRO A 169 21.23 -15.68 13.60
C PRO A 169 19.71 -15.48 13.54
N VAL A 170 19.11 -14.64 14.39
CA VAL A 170 17.68 -14.30 14.33
C VAL A 170 17.39 -13.52 13.07
N HIS A 171 18.23 -12.55 12.73
CA HIS A 171 18.11 -11.77 11.50
C HIS A 171 18.09 -12.65 10.24
N GLY A 172 19.04 -13.58 10.14
CA GLY A 172 19.10 -14.53 9.03
C GLY A 172 17.85 -15.41 8.92
N ARG A 173 17.38 -15.95 10.05
CA ARG A 173 16.17 -16.78 10.12
C ARG A 173 14.89 -16.03 9.72
N VAL A 174 14.79 -14.73 10.03
CA VAL A 174 13.67 -13.88 9.59
C VAL A 174 13.64 -13.76 8.08
N LEU A 175 14.77 -13.42 7.44
CA LEU A 175 14.88 -13.32 5.99
C LEU A 175 14.54 -14.65 5.28
N GLN A 176 15.14 -15.75 5.73
CA GLN A 176 14.89 -17.09 5.17
C GLN A 176 13.42 -17.50 5.33
N THR A 177 12.79 -17.16 6.46
CA THR A 177 11.36 -17.42 6.70
C THR A 177 10.47 -16.62 5.74
N ILE A 178 10.77 -15.34 5.51
CA ILE A 178 10.04 -14.50 4.55
C ILE A 178 10.18 -15.08 3.14
N TYR A 179 11.40 -15.43 2.71
CA TYR A 179 11.66 -16.04 1.41
C TYR A 179 10.86 -17.34 1.21
N LYS A 180 10.96 -18.28 2.17
CA LYS A 180 10.23 -19.57 2.14
C LYS A 180 8.72 -19.38 2.06
N LYS A 181 8.14 -18.43 2.81
CA LYS A 181 6.69 -18.19 2.83
C LYS A 181 6.14 -17.53 1.56
N LEU A 182 6.90 -16.63 0.93
CA LEU A 182 6.48 -15.95 -0.30
C LEU A 182 6.70 -16.80 -1.54
N THR A 183 7.82 -17.52 -1.62
CA THR A 183 8.18 -18.34 -2.80
C THR A 183 7.67 -19.77 -2.75
N GLY A 184 7.40 -20.31 -1.55
CA GLY A 184 7.16 -21.75 -1.36
C GLY A 184 8.44 -22.60 -1.36
N SER A 185 9.63 -21.98 -1.38
CA SER A 185 10.91 -22.70 -1.26
C SER A 185 10.96 -23.50 0.04
N LYS A 186 11.58 -24.68 -0.03
CA LYS A 186 11.85 -25.56 1.12
C LYS A 186 13.26 -25.38 1.68
N PHE A 187 14.17 -24.84 0.89
CA PHE A 187 15.59 -24.69 1.23
C PHE A 187 15.86 -23.36 1.91
N ASP A 188 16.84 -23.33 2.80
CA ASP A 188 17.39 -22.07 3.31
C ASP A 188 18.23 -21.42 2.22
N CYS A 189 17.90 -20.18 1.89
CA CYS A 189 18.69 -19.37 0.98
C CYS A 189 19.83 -18.68 1.75
N ALA A 190 20.91 -18.34 1.06
CA ALA A 190 22.01 -17.59 1.64
C ALA A 190 21.55 -16.16 2.02
N LEU A 191 22.14 -15.55 3.04
CA LEU A 191 21.77 -14.17 3.41
C LEU A 191 22.14 -13.14 2.34
N HIS A 192 23.03 -13.52 1.42
CA HIS A 192 23.41 -12.73 0.26
C HIS A 192 23.23 -13.55 -1.03
N GLY A 193 22.69 -12.95 -2.08
CA GLY A 193 22.55 -13.54 -3.41
C GLY A 193 21.34 -13.02 -4.20
N ASN A 194 21.39 -13.14 -5.53
CA ASN A 194 20.42 -12.53 -6.46
C ASN A 194 18.97 -13.02 -6.28
N HIS A 195 18.74 -14.11 -5.55
CA HIS A 195 17.39 -14.59 -5.21
C HIS A 195 16.60 -13.58 -4.36
N TRP A 196 17.23 -12.58 -3.75
CA TRP A 196 16.53 -11.46 -3.12
C TRP A 196 15.82 -10.54 -4.14
N GLU A 197 16.33 -10.45 -5.36
CA GLU A 197 15.69 -9.72 -6.47
C GLU A 197 14.36 -10.37 -6.89
N ASP A 198 14.19 -11.69 -6.70
CA ASP A 198 12.90 -12.39 -6.90
C ASP A 198 11.78 -11.90 -5.96
N LEU A 199 12.16 -11.32 -4.82
CA LEU A 199 11.22 -10.67 -3.88
C LEU A 199 11.06 -9.17 -4.15
N GLY A 200 11.80 -8.61 -5.12
CA GLY A 200 11.88 -7.17 -5.36
C GLY A 200 12.62 -6.44 -4.25
N PHE A 201 13.79 -6.95 -3.84
CA PHE A 201 14.91 -6.14 -3.37
C PHE A 201 15.75 -5.68 -4.58
N GLN A 202 16.55 -4.63 -4.43
CA GLN A 202 17.30 -4.01 -5.54
C GLN A 202 18.56 -4.78 -5.94
N GLY A 203 19.01 -5.75 -5.13
CA GLY A 203 20.17 -6.57 -5.43
C GLY A 203 20.42 -7.67 -4.39
N ALA A 204 21.62 -8.24 -4.44
CA ALA A 204 21.99 -9.42 -3.65
C ALA A 204 22.12 -9.21 -2.13
N ASN A 205 21.94 -8.01 -1.58
CA ASN A 205 22.02 -7.75 -0.14
C ASN A 205 20.80 -6.94 0.35
N PRO A 206 19.81 -7.55 1.02
CA PRO A 206 18.63 -6.84 1.53
C PRO A 206 18.95 -5.71 2.53
N ALA A 207 20.15 -5.64 3.11
CA ALA A 207 20.55 -4.59 4.05
C ALA A 207 20.56 -3.18 3.43
N THR A 208 20.84 -3.06 2.12
CA THR A 208 20.90 -1.75 1.42
C THR A 208 19.55 -1.04 1.46
N ASP A 209 18.48 -1.81 1.27
CA ASP A 209 17.13 -1.33 0.98
C ASP A 209 16.35 -0.97 2.27
N LEU A 210 16.86 -1.37 3.43
CA LEU A 210 16.14 -1.25 4.71
C LEU A 210 16.36 0.08 5.44
N ARG A 211 17.21 1.00 4.95
CA ARG A 211 17.80 2.09 5.76
C ARG A 211 16.81 2.97 6.54
N GLY A 212 15.68 3.37 5.97
CA GLY A 212 14.72 4.28 6.64
C GLY A 212 13.66 3.59 7.51
N ALA A 213 13.51 2.26 7.37
CA ALA A 213 12.59 1.45 8.15
C ALA A 213 13.28 0.45 9.10
N GLY A 214 14.59 0.24 8.94
CA GLY A 214 15.38 -0.77 9.63
C GLY A 214 14.77 -2.16 9.56
N PHE A 215 15.09 -2.95 10.58
CA PHE A 215 14.59 -4.31 10.74
C PHE A 215 13.06 -4.38 10.95
N LEU A 216 12.39 -3.25 11.27
CA LEU A 216 10.93 -3.20 11.39
C LEU A 216 10.24 -3.56 10.07
N ALA A 217 10.83 -3.25 8.90
CA ALA A 217 10.26 -3.66 7.62
C ALA A 217 10.25 -5.18 7.44
N LEU A 218 11.29 -5.87 7.95
CA LEU A 218 11.34 -7.33 7.97
C LEU A 218 10.37 -7.91 8.99
N LEU A 219 10.22 -7.32 10.19
CA LEU A 219 9.20 -7.76 11.15
C LEU A 219 7.76 -7.57 10.63
N HIS A 220 7.49 -6.49 9.90
CA HIS A 220 6.20 -6.28 9.24
C HIS A 220 5.91 -7.32 8.16
N LEU A 221 6.91 -7.64 7.31
CA LEU A 221 6.81 -8.74 6.34
C LEU A 221 6.58 -10.08 7.04
N LEU A 222 7.36 -10.38 8.09
CA LEU A 222 7.23 -11.60 8.88
C LEU A 222 5.84 -11.74 9.50
N TYR A 223 5.29 -10.67 10.07
CA TYR A 223 3.91 -10.61 10.55
C TYR A 223 2.92 -10.97 9.43
N LEU A 224 3.09 -10.37 8.25
CA LEU A 224 2.21 -10.57 7.10
C LEU A 224 2.19 -12.03 6.61
N VAL A 225 3.34 -12.72 6.65
CA VAL A 225 3.50 -14.08 6.09
C VAL A 225 3.40 -15.21 7.12
N MET A 226 3.45 -14.92 8.42
CA MET A 226 3.35 -15.93 9.48
C MET A 226 1.93 -16.11 10.04
N ASP A 227 1.06 -15.10 10.02
CA ASP A 227 -0.35 -15.30 10.37
C ASP A 227 -1.12 -15.94 9.20
N SER A 228 -1.76 -17.08 9.48
CA SER A 228 -2.66 -17.81 8.59
C SER A 228 -3.72 -16.97 7.86
N LYS A 229 -4.15 -15.85 8.45
CA LYS A 229 -5.19 -14.97 7.89
C LYS A 229 -4.60 -13.96 6.91
N THR A 230 -3.38 -13.49 7.13
CA THR A 230 -2.71 -12.50 6.27
C THR A 230 -1.82 -13.14 5.21
N LEU A 231 -1.35 -14.37 5.38
CA LEU A 231 -0.53 -15.06 4.39
C LEU A 231 -1.21 -15.18 3.00
N PRO A 232 -2.51 -15.52 2.86
CA PRO A 232 -3.18 -15.53 1.56
C PRO A 232 -3.16 -14.15 0.88
N MET A 233 -3.35 -13.09 1.68
CA MET A 233 -3.27 -11.70 1.22
C MET A 233 -1.84 -11.35 0.75
N ALA A 234 -0.82 -11.72 1.52
CA ALA A 234 0.58 -11.53 1.16
C ALA A 234 0.90 -12.20 -0.19
N GLN A 235 0.45 -13.44 -0.39
CA GLN A 235 0.64 -14.20 -1.62
C GLN A 235 -0.14 -13.60 -2.81
N GLU A 236 -1.32 -13.04 -2.60
CA GLU A 236 -2.06 -12.30 -3.62
C GLU A 236 -1.37 -11.00 -4.04
N ILE A 237 -0.84 -10.24 -3.09
CA ILE A 237 -0.07 -9.02 -3.35
C ILE A 237 1.26 -9.37 -4.05
N PHE A 238 1.94 -10.44 -3.61
CA PHE A 238 3.17 -10.92 -4.27
C PHE A 238 2.90 -11.40 -5.70
N ARG A 239 1.78 -12.09 -5.96
CA ARG A 239 1.37 -12.45 -7.33
C ARG A 239 1.06 -11.21 -8.19
N LEU A 240 0.44 -10.17 -7.62
CA LEU A 240 0.21 -8.89 -8.31
C LEU A 240 1.52 -8.18 -8.64
N SER A 241 2.49 -8.19 -7.73
CA SER A 241 3.81 -7.57 -7.90
C SER A 241 4.62 -8.15 -9.06
N ARG A 242 4.30 -9.38 -9.48
CA ARG A 242 4.91 -10.10 -10.61
C ARG A 242 4.03 -10.09 -11.88
N HIS A 243 3.00 -9.25 -11.93
CA HIS A 243 2.11 -9.16 -13.08
C HIS A 243 2.78 -8.41 -14.25
N HIS A 244 2.90 -9.04 -15.41
CA HIS A 244 3.58 -8.52 -16.62
C HIS A 244 3.38 -7.02 -16.96
N ILE A 245 2.19 -6.44 -16.74
CA ILE A 245 1.91 -5.00 -16.94
C ILE A 245 1.98 -4.19 -15.63
N GLN A 246 1.66 -4.82 -14.50
CA GLN A 246 1.42 -4.13 -13.21
C GLN A 246 2.50 -4.43 -12.16
N GLN A 247 3.68 -4.84 -12.61
CA GLN A 247 4.75 -5.26 -11.73
C GLN A 247 5.27 -4.12 -10.85
N PHE A 248 5.75 -4.48 -9.65
CA PHE A 248 6.44 -3.58 -8.73
C PHE A 248 7.35 -4.42 -7.81
N PRO A 249 8.47 -3.85 -7.31
CA PRO A 249 9.31 -4.54 -6.34
C PRO A 249 8.55 -4.73 -5.01
N PHE A 250 8.16 -5.97 -4.70
CA PHE A 250 7.29 -6.27 -3.56
C PHE A 250 7.92 -5.87 -2.22
N CYS A 251 9.20 -6.20 -2.01
CA CYS A 251 9.91 -5.86 -0.78
C CYS A 251 10.16 -4.35 -0.65
N LEU A 252 10.62 -3.65 -1.69
CA LEU A 252 10.74 -2.17 -1.66
C LEU A 252 9.38 -1.49 -1.41
N MET A 253 8.29 -1.99 -2.01
CA MET A 253 6.95 -1.47 -1.76
C MET A 253 6.54 -1.67 -0.29
N SER A 254 6.85 -2.84 0.30
CA SER A 254 6.64 -3.14 1.71
C SER A 254 7.47 -2.26 2.66
N VAL A 255 8.73 -1.96 2.30
CA VAL A 255 9.57 -0.99 3.02
C VAL A 255 8.88 0.38 3.04
N ASN A 256 8.40 0.86 1.91
CA ASN A 256 7.64 2.11 1.82
C ASN A 256 6.36 2.11 2.70
N ILE A 257 5.60 1.00 2.76
CA ILE A 257 4.47 0.90 3.70
C ILE A 257 4.93 0.97 5.17
N THR A 258 6.12 0.43 5.47
CA THR A 258 6.71 0.54 6.82
C THR A 258 7.13 1.97 7.14
N HIS A 259 7.68 2.73 6.19
CA HIS A 259 7.92 4.18 6.35
C HIS A 259 6.62 4.92 6.70
N ILE A 260 5.52 4.66 5.96
CA ILE A 260 4.20 5.25 6.25
C ILE A 260 3.73 4.89 7.68
N ALA A 261 3.93 3.64 8.12
CA ALA A 261 3.60 3.20 9.48
C ALA A 261 4.43 3.91 10.56
N ILE A 262 5.74 4.08 10.35
CA ILE A 262 6.63 4.82 11.25
C ILE A 262 6.19 6.28 11.36
N GLN A 263 5.89 6.95 10.25
CA GLN A 263 5.44 8.35 10.27
C GLN A 263 4.06 8.50 10.91
N ALA A 264 3.09 7.62 10.60
CA ALA A 264 1.78 7.63 11.26
C ALA A 264 1.85 7.39 12.77
N LEU A 265 2.86 6.65 13.25
CA LEU A 265 3.14 6.47 14.67
C LEU A 265 3.75 7.74 15.30
N ARG A 266 4.78 8.33 14.66
CA ARG A 266 5.43 9.59 15.11
C ARG A 266 4.50 10.80 15.09
N GLU A 267 3.53 10.83 14.17
CA GLU A 267 2.52 11.88 14.09
C GLU A 267 1.34 11.66 15.05
N GLU A 268 1.36 10.61 15.87
CA GLU A 268 0.31 10.23 16.81
C GLU A 268 -1.04 9.86 16.14
N CYS A 269 -1.08 9.65 14.82
CA CYS A 269 -2.28 9.22 14.07
C CYS A 269 -2.84 7.91 14.62
N LEU A 270 -1.97 6.99 15.02
CA LEU A 270 -2.34 5.69 15.59
C LEU A 270 -2.69 5.75 17.09
N SER A 271 -2.33 6.82 17.82
CA SER A 271 -2.44 6.89 19.28
C SER A 271 -3.86 6.64 19.80
N ARG A 272 -4.89 7.11 19.10
CA ARG A 272 -6.30 6.84 19.48
C ARG A 272 -6.62 5.35 19.48
N GLU A 273 -6.09 4.61 18.50
CA GLU A 273 -6.35 3.19 18.34
C GLU A 273 -5.47 2.34 19.26
N CYS A 274 -4.20 2.71 19.43
CA CYS A 274 -3.32 2.11 20.43
C CYS A 274 -3.90 2.27 21.85
N ASN A 275 -4.39 3.46 22.20
CA ASN A 275 -5.10 3.72 23.46
C ASN A 275 -6.41 2.92 23.56
N ARG A 276 -7.12 2.67 22.46
CA ARG A 276 -8.36 1.86 22.45
C ARG A 276 -8.06 0.38 22.72
N GLN A 277 -7.03 -0.18 22.08
CA GLN A 277 -6.67 -1.60 22.20
C GLN A 277 -5.71 -1.90 23.36
N GLN A 278 -5.13 -0.87 23.99
CA GLN A 278 -4.10 -0.96 25.03
C GLN A 278 -2.84 -1.75 24.60
N LYS A 279 -2.49 -1.66 23.32
CA LYS A 279 -1.30 -2.27 22.69
C LYS A 279 -0.84 -1.36 21.54
N VAL A 280 0.46 -1.33 21.24
CA VAL A 280 1.01 -0.59 20.10
C VAL A 280 1.42 -1.54 18.98
N ILE A 281 2.25 -2.56 19.28
CA ILE A 281 2.85 -3.40 18.24
C ILE A 281 1.79 -4.10 17.35
N PRO A 282 0.74 -4.75 17.89
CA PRO A 282 -0.32 -5.34 17.05
C PRO A 282 -1.12 -4.31 16.24
N VAL A 283 -1.25 -3.07 16.75
CA VAL A 283 -1.96 -1.99 16.05
C VAL A 283 -1.12 -1.45 14.89
N VAL A 284 0.19 -1.29 15.09
CA VAL A 284 1.12 -0.87 14.03
C VAL A 284 1.23 -1.95 12.95
N ASN A 285 1.39 -3.22 13.33
CA ASN A 285 1.38 -4.36 12.41
C ASN A 285 0.08 -4.44 11.59
N SER A 286 -1.07 -4.31 12.25
CA SER A 286 -2.37 -4.30 11.58
C SER A 286 -2.53 -3.09 10.66
N PHE A 287 -1.98 -1.93 11.04
CA PHE A 287 -1.99 -0.73 10.22
C PHE A 287 -1.12 -0.87 8.97
N TYR A 288 0.07 -1.45 9.09
CA TYR A 288 0.92 -1.83 7.97
C TYR A 288 0.15 -2.77 7.00
N ALA A 289 -0.42 -3.87 7.52
CA ALA A 289 -1.15 -4.84 6.69
C ALA A 289 -2.38 -4.22 6.01
N ALA A 290 -3.10 -3.35 6.71
CA ALA A 290 -4.26 -2.63 6.17
C ALA A 290 -3.88 -1.61 5.08
N THR A 291 -2.73 -0.94 5.25
CA THR A 291 -2.18 0.01 4.28
C THR A 291 -1.70 -0.72 3.03
N PHE A 292 -1.04 -1.87 3.17
CA PHE A 292 -0.59 -2.69 2.03
C PHE A 292 -1.77 -3.32 1.26
N LEU A 293 -2.80 -3.79 1.97
CA LEU A 293 -4.07 -4.22 1.36
C LEU A 293 -4.72 -3.10 0.55
N HIS A 294 -4.72 -1.87 1.07
CA HIS A 294 -5.29 -0.73 0.35
C HIS A 294 -4.47 -0.36 -0.88
N LEU A 295 -3.13 -0.33 -0.77
CA LEU A 295 -2.23 -0.14 -1.92
C LEU A 295 -2.59 -1.15 -3.01
N ALA A 296 -2.59 -2.44 -2.70
CA ALA A 296 -2.78 -3.47 -3.71
C ALA A 296 -4.20 -3.49 -4.31
N HIS A 297 -5.21 -3.05 -3.54
CA HIS A 297 -6.56 -2.80 -4.05
C HIS A 297 -6.58 -1.63 -5.06
N VAL A 298 -5.99 -0.48 -4.71
CA VAL A 298 -5.89 0.68 -5.61
C VAL A 298 -5.08 0.32 -6.86
N TRP A 299 -3.92 -0.32 -6.66
CA TRP A 299 -3.01 -0.74 -7.71
C TRP A 299 -3.72 -1.60 -8.75
N ARG A 300 -4.41 -2.64 -8.30
CA ARG A 300 -5.20 -3.53 -9.16
C ARG A 300 -6.37 -2.80 -9.83
N THR A 301 -7.22 -2.13 -9.06
CA THR A 301 -8.49 -1.58 -9.58
C THR A 301 -8.29 -0.42 -10.55
N GLN A 302 -7.27 0.41 -10.33
CA GLN A 302 -6.92 1.53 -11.19
C GLN A 302 -5.85 1.18 -12.25
N ARG A 303 -5.48 -0.10 -12.38
CA ARG A 303 -4.48 -0.61 -13.35
C ARG A 303 -3.11 0.09 -13.27
N LYS A 304 -2.67 0.42 -12.04
CA LYS A 304 -1.40 1.10 -11.78
C LYS A 304 -0.19 0.28 -12.22
N THR A 305 0.85 1.00 -12.59
CA THR A 305 2.15 0.51 -13.06
C THR A 305 3.26 1.06 -12.17
N ILE A 306 4.50 0.60 -12.34
CA ILE A 306 5.64 1.11 -11.57
C ILE A 306 5.84 2.63 -11.70
N SER A 307 5.50 3.20 -12.86
CA SER A 307 5.54 4.65 -13.13
C SER A 307 4.53 5.46 -12.31
N ASP A 308 3.48 4.82 -11.75
CA ASP A 308 2.53 5.48 -10.85
C ASP A 308 2.98 5.48 -9.37
N SER A 309 4.08 4.77 -9.03
CA SER A 309 4.43 4.41 -7.64
C SER A 309 4.54 5.60 -6.69
N GLY A 310 5.28 6.66 -7.06
CA GLY A 310 5.42 7.87 -6.25
C GLY A 310 4.08 8.56 -5.95
N PHE A 311 3.19 8.67 -6.95
CA PHE A 311 1.85 9.23 -6.77
C PHE A 311 0.98 8.34 -5.86
N VAL A 312 0.97 7.03 -6.10
CA VAL A 312 0.16 6.07 -5.31
C VAL A 312 0.62 6.05 -3.85
N LEU A 313 1.93 6.03 -3.60
CA LEU A 313 2.48 6.07 -2.24
C LEU A 313 2.14 7.38 -1.52
N LYS A 314 2.18 8.51 -2.22
CA LYS A 314 1.82 9.81 -1.65
C LYS A 314 0.35 9.90 -1.26
N GLU A 315 -0.57 9.49 -2.14
CA GLU A 315 -2.01 9.43 -1.82
C GLU A 315 -2.30 8.46 -0.66
N LEU A 316 -1.62 7.31 -0.65
CA LEU A 316 -1.73 6.31 0.38
C LEU A 316 -1.25 6.83 1.75
N GLU A 317 -0.12 7.52 1.82
CA GLU A 317 0.38 8.15 3.04
C GLU A 317 -0.65 9.12 3.62
N VAL A 318 -1.16 10.04 2.79
CA VAL A 318 -2.17 11.03 3.18
C VAL A 318 -3.43 10.33 3.70
N LEU A 319 -3.91 9.30 2.99
CA LEU A 319 -5.08 8.54 3.41
C LEU A 319 -4.88 7.81 4.74
N ALA A 320 -3.72 7.16 4.89
CA ALA A 320 -3.40 6.31 6.03
C ALA A 320 -3.23 7.13 7.31
N LYS A 321 -2.58 8.30 7.24
CA LYS A 321 -2.50 9.26 8.35
C LYS A 321 -3.86 9.89 8.68
N LYS A 322 -4.67 10.23 7.65
CA LYS A 322 -5.99 10.87 7.83
C LYS A 322 -7.08 9.93 8.37
N SER A 323 -7.01 8.63 8.07
CA SER A 323 -8.11 7.69 8.35
C SER A 323 -7.68 6.28 8.81
N PRO A 324 -6.76 6.14 9.79
CA PRO A 324 -6.21 4.85 10.19
C PRO A 324 -7.28 3.84 10.63
N ARG A 325 -8.31 4.30 11.37
CA ARG A 325 -9.46 3.46 11.77
C ARG A 325 -10.25 2.91 10.57
N ARG A 326 -10.30 3.63 9.44
CA ARG A 326 -10.97 3.16 8.21
C ARG A 326 -10.19 2.02 7.59
N LEU A 327 -8.87 2.16 7.45
CA LEU A 327 -8.00 1.11 6.93
C LEU A 327 -8.09 -0.16 7.81
N LEU A 328 -7.94 -0.02 9.13
CA LEU A 328 -8.02 -1.14 10.06
C LEU A 328 -9.36 -1.89 9.99
N LYS A 329 -10.49 -1.16 9.90
CA LYS A 329 -11.81 -1.78 9.72
C LYS A 329 -11.94 -2.48 8.36
N THR A 330 -11.33 -1.94 7.29
CA THR A 330 -11.30 -2.60 5.97
C THR A 330 -10.51 -3.91 6.03
N LEU A 331 -9.36 -3.93 6.71
CA LEU A 331 -8.59 -5.16 6.93
C LEU A 331 -9.38 -6.19 7.75
N GLU A 332 -10.00 -5.77 8.87
CA GLU A 332 -10.84 -6.63 9.71
C GLU A 332 -11.95 -7.31 8.89
N LEU A 333 -12.66 -6.54 8.06
CA LEU A 333 -13.70 -7.07 7.16
C LEU A 333 -13.15 -7.98 6.06
N TYR A 334 -11.98 -7.70 5.50
CA TYR A 334 -11.32 -8.56 4.52
C TYR A 334 -10.89 -9.89 5.16
N LEU A 335 -10.18 -9.87 6.28
CA LEU A 335 -9.71 -11.07 6.98
C LEU A 335 -10.87 -11.94 7.50
N ALA A 336 -11.97 -11.32 7.94
CA ALA A 336 -13.19 -12.03 8.31
C ALA A 336 -13.87 -12.74 7.12
N ARG A 337 -13.70 -12.24 5.89
CA ARG A 337 -14.18 -12.90 4.67
C ARG A 337 -13.20 -13.96 4.16
N VAL A 338 -11.88 -13.74 4.26
CA VAL A 338 -10.85 -14.77 3.98
C VAL A 338 -11.07 -15.99 4.90
N SER A 339 -11.33 -15.76 6.19
CA SER A 339 -11.64 -16.81 7.17
C SER A 339 -12.92 -17.61 6.86
N LYS A 340 -13.77 -17.12 5.94
CA LYS A 340 -14.98 -17.80 5.44
C LYS A 340 -14.81 -18.39 4.03
N GLY A 341 -13.63 -18.27 3.41
CA GLY A 341 -13.42 -18.60 1.99
C GLY A 341 -14.11 -17.64 1.01
N GLN A 342 -14.50 -16.44 1.46
CA GLN A 342 -15.37 -15.49 0.75
C GLN A 342 -14.66 -14.21 0.25
N ALA A 343 -13.34 -14.11 0.39
CA ALA A 343 -12.57 -13.00 -0.15
C ALA A 343 -11.28 -13.46 -0.83
N SER A 344 -11.01 -12.79 -1.95
CA SER A 344 -9.74 -12.76 -2.66
C SER A 344 -9.58 -11.33 -3.18
N LEU A 345 -8.40 -10.74 -2.99
CA LEU A 345 -8.05 -9.42 -3.54
C LEU A 345 -7.99 -9.45 -5.07
N LEU A 346 -7.56 -10.58 -5.63
CA LEU A 346 -7.54 -10.82 -7.07
C LEU A 346 -8.91 -11.25 -7.62
N GLY A 347 -9.85 -11.57 -6.73
CA GLY A 347 -11.10 -12.26 -7.09
C GLY A 347 -10.84 -13.74 -7.41
N ALA A 348 -11.90 -14.53 -7.52
CA ALA A 348 -11.79 -15.86 -8.08
C ALA A 348 -11.29 -15.74 -9.53
N GLN A 349 -10.02 -16.10 -9.74
CA GLN A 349 -9.44 -16.17 -11.07
C GLN A 349 -10.19 -17.28 -11.81
N LYS A 350 -11.19 -16.91 -12.62
CA LYS A 350 -11.73 -17.80 -13.65
C LYS A 350 -10.54 -18.21 -14.49
N CYS A 351 -10.05 -19.42 -14.28
CA CYS A 351 -9.13 -20.05 -15.21
C CYS A 351 -9.93 -20.24 -16.49
N TYR A 352 -9.79 -19.30 -17.41
CA TYR A 352 -9.80 -19.63 -18.82
C TYR A 352 -8.58 -20.54 -19.03
N GLY A 353 -8.75 -21.82 -18.72
CA GLY A 353 -7.91 -22.83 -19.35
C GLY A 353 -8.06 -22.63 -20.85
N PRO A 354 -6.98 -22.73 -21.64
CA PRO A 354 -7.12 -22.73 -23.09
C PRO A 354 -8.14 -23.81 -23.45
N GLU A 355 -9.08 -23.50 -24.33
CA GLU A 355 -9.99 -24.49 -24.89
C GLU A 355 -9.13 -25.59 -25.51
N ALA A 356 -9.05 -26.74 -24.83
CA ALA A 356 -8.42 -27.91 -25.41
C ALA A 356 -9.23 -28.27 -26.66
N PRO A 357 -8.64 -28.23 -27.87
CA PRO A 357 -9.34 -28.74 -29.04
C PRO A 357 -9.71 -30.21 -28.77
N PRO A 358 -10.85 -30.69 -29.28
CA PRO A 358 -11.29 -32.05 -28.97
C PRO A 358 -10.21 -33.05 -29.36
N PHE A 359 -9.78 -33.87 -28.40
CA PHE A 359 -8.85 -34.97 -28.58
C PHE A 359 -9.33 -35.82 -29.77
N LYS A 360 -8.64 -35.67 -30.91
CA LYS A 360 -8.58 -36.71 -31.95
C LYS A 360 -7.29 -37.46 -31.71
N ASP A 361 -7.39 -38.78 -31.64
CA ASP A 361 -6.27 -39.67 -31.36
C ASP A 361 -5.12 -39.46 -32.35
N LEU A 362 -4.07 -38.77 -31.91
CA LEU A 362 -2.79 -38.74 -32.61
C LEU A 362 -2.05 -40.03 -32.27
N THR A 363 -2.37 -41.08 -33.03
CA THR A 363 -1.66 -42.36 -32.99
C THR A 363 -0.23 -42.13 -33.46
N PHE A 364 0.71 -42.05 -32.51
CA PHE A 364 2.13 -41.84 -32.82
C PHE A 364 2.77 -43.14 -33.33
N THR A 365 2.53 -43.46 -34.60
CA THR A 365 3.26 -44.50 -35.34
C THR A 365 4.59 -43.93 -35.82
N GLY A 366 5.60 -43.99 -34.95
CA GLY A 366 6.98 -43.62 -35.29
C GLY A 366 7.67 -44.67 -36.16
N GLU A 367 7.25 -44.80 -37.42
CA GLU A 367 8.04 -45.57 -38.39
C GLU A 367 9.28 -44.76 -38.79
N SER A 368 10.45 -45.35 -38.52
CA SER A 368 11.75 -44.75 -38.84
C SER A 368 12.20 -45.27 -40.20
N ASP A 369 11.84 -44.57 -41.27
CA ASP A 369 12.30 -44.87 -42.63
C ASP A 369 13.80 -44.57 -42.78
N LEU A 370 14.60 -45.57 -42.41
CA LEU A 370 16.02 -45.63 -42.73
C LEU A 370 16.20 -45.85 -44.24
N GLN A 371 16.46 -44.75 -44.96
CA GLN A 371 16.87 -44.79 -46.36
C GLN A 371 18.16 -45.60 -46.53
N SER A 372 18.03 -46.86 -46.93
CA SER A 372 19.15 -47.68 -47.38
C SER A 372 19.47 -47.33 -48.84
N HIS A 373 20.56 -46.60 -49.04
CA HIS A 373 21.11 -46.33 -50.35
C HIS A 373 21.99 -47.50 -50.84
N SER A 374 22.05 -47.62 -52.18
CA SER A 374 23.11 -48.20 -53.02
C SER A 374 23.11 -49.70 -53.34
N SER A 375 23.33 -49.95 -54.64
CA SER A 375 23.87 -51.17 -55.30
C SER A 375 23.05 -52.47 -55.18
N GLU A 376 22.97 -53.34 -56.19
CA GLU A 376 23.49 -53.32 -57.58
C GLU A 376 22.78 -54.45 -58.38
N GLY A 377 23.11 -54.59 -59.68
CA GLY A 377 23.06 -55.91 -60.31
C GLY A 377 21.89 -56.19 -61.26
N VAL A 378 22.07 -55.76 -62.51
CA VAL A 378 21.41 -56.35 -63.68
C VAL A 378 21.68 -57.86 -63.74
N TRP A 379 20.66 -58.67 -63.99
CA TRP A 379 20.81 -59.90 -64.76
C TRP A 379 19.70 -60.02 -65.81
N LEU A 380 20.12 -60.34 -67.03
CA LEU A 380 19.30 -60.63 -68.20
C LEU A 380 19.37 -62.13 -68.50
N ILE A 381 18.38 -62.61 -69.25
CA ILE A 381 18.15 -63.99 -69.75
C ILE A 381 17.44 -64.88 -68.73
#